data_AF-T1AR59-F1
#
_entry.id   AF-T1AR59-F1
#
_cell.length_a   1.000
_cell.length_b   1.000
_cell.length_c   1.000
_cell.angle_alpha   90.00
_cell.angle_beta   90.00
_cell.angle_gamma   90.00
#
_symmetry.space_group_name_H-M   'P 1'
#
loop_
_entity.id
_entity.type
_entity.pdbx_description
1 polymer ?
#
loop_
_entity_poly.entity_id
_entity_poly.type
_entity_poly.pdbx_seq_one_letter_code
_entity_poly.pdbx_strand_id
1 'polypeptide(L)'
;MVLYGAVTDITMNPMVLKEYHILARTWSWFESVRKALRISREMSSSESRKEPVDIATMGRDLNRVMLTIIEEGRFAGGELERISRIFENRIEDHREELLSPVKGKDGRIINVVRHNGIEEIGHRWSRMHIRRRTGRSQTTREMGMYGA
;
A
#
# COMPACT_ATOMS: atom_id res chain seq x y z
N MET A 1 -30.93 9.55 24.09
CA MET A 1 -31.80 9.75 22.90
C MET A 1 -31.27 10.79 21.92
N VAL A 2 -30.74 11.94 22.37
CA VAL A 2 -30.26 13.02 21.47
C VAL A 2 -29.09 12.62 20.57
N LEU A 3 -28.12 11.86 21.09
CA LEU A 3 -26.98 11.35 20.29
C LEU A 3 -27.41 10.39 19.18
N TYR A 4 -28.42 9.56 19.43
CA TYR A 4 -28.89 8.59 18.44
C TYR A 4 -29.54 9.29 17.25
N GLY A 5 -30.39 10.30 17.52
CA GLY A 5 -31.01 11.16 16.50
C GLY A 5 -29.98 11.94 15.68
N ALA A 6 -29.02 12.61 16.34
CA ALA A 6 -27.96 13.34 15.64
C ALA A 6 -27.08 12.44 14.74
N VAL A 7 -26.78 11.22 15.20
CA VAL A 7 -26.03 10.24 14.40
C VAL A 7 -26.88 9.73 13.23
N THR A 8 -28.17 9.49 13.43
CA THR A 8 -29.07 9.08 12.32
C THR A 8 -29.24 10.20 11.29
N ASP A 9 -29.38 11.45 11.72
CA ASP A 9 -29.50 12.60 10.82
C ASP A 9 -28.25 12.79 9.96
N ILE A 10 -27.05 12.56 10.51
CA ILE A 10 -25.79 12.63 9.75
C ILE A 10 -25.64 11.42 8.82
N THR A 11 -25.91 10.21 9.32
CA THR A 11 -25.69 8.97 8.55
C THR A 11 -26.74 8.71 7.47
N MET A 12 -27.90 9.36 7.56
CA MET A 12 -28.95 9.32 6.52
C MET A 12 -28.94 10.56 5.62
N ASN A 13 -28.04 11.52 5.85
CA ASN A 13 -27.92 12.68 4.99
C ASN A 13 -27.38 12.26 3.60
N PRO A 14 -28.12 12.51 2.50
CA PRO A 14 -27.71 12.10 1.17
C PRO A 14 -26.35 12.66 0.73
N MET A 15 -25.98 13.86 1.17
CA MET A 15 -24.68 14.45 0.88
C MET A 15 -23.55 13.70 1.60
N VAL A 16 -23.74 13.37 2.88
CA VAL A 16 -22.76 12.60 3.66
C VAL A 16 -22.60 11.19 3.09
N LEU A 17 -23.71 10.55 2.72
CA LEU A 17 -23.69 9.22 2.09
C LEU A 17 -22.98 9.23 0.74
N LYS A 18 -23.14 10.29 -0.06
CA LYS A 18 -22.43 10.46 -1.33
C LYS A 18 -20.93 10.58 -1.12
N GLU A 19 -20.49 11.42 -0.18
CA GLU A 19 -19.05 11.55 0.15
C GLU A 19 -18.47 10.24 0.71
N TYR A 20 -19.21 9.57 1.59
CA TYR A 20 -18.81 8.27 2.12
C TYR A 20 -18.67 7.23 1.00
N HIS A 21 -19.59 7.21 0.03
CA HIS A 21 -19.52 6.32 -1.12
C HIS A 21 -18.25 6.57 -1.96
N ILE A 22 -17.93 7.84 -2.23
CA ILE A 22 -16.70 8.22 -2.94
C ILE A 22 -15.46 7.73 -2.19
N LEU A 23 -15.39 7.97 -0.88
CA LEU A 23 -14.26 7.54 -0.04
C LEU A 23 -14.12 6.01 -0.01
N ALA A 24 -15.22 5.30 0.25
CA ALA A 24 -15.23 3.85 0.33
C ALA A 24 -14.79 3.22 -1.00
N ARG A 25 -15.26 3.76 -2.13
CA ARG A 25 -14.89 3.25 -3.46
C ARG A 25 -13.43 3.55 -3.79
N THR A 26 -12.98 4.78 -3.55
CA THR A 26 -11.58 5.19 -3.73
C THR A 26 -10.63 4.32 -2.91
N TRP A 27 -10.99 4.02 -1.67
CA TRP A 27 -10.23 3.11 -0.82
C TRP A 27 -10.20 1.68 -1.38
N SER A 28 -11.30 1.18 -1.92
CA SER A 28 -11.36 -0.13 -2.58
C SER A 28 -10.45 -0.19 -3.83
N TRP A 29 -10.38 0.89 -4.60
CA TRP A 29 -9.47 1.00 -5.74
C TRP A 29 -8.00 1.00 -5.30
N PHE A 30 -7.66 1.82 -4.31
CA PHE A 30 -6.33 1.82 -3.69
C PHE A 30 -5.91 0.41 -3.24
N GLU A 31 -6.81 -0.28 -2.55
CA GLU A 31 -6.55 -1.63 -2.04
C GLU A 31 -6.33 -2.66 -3.17
N SER A 32 -7.04 -2.50 -4.29
CA SER A 32 -6.86 -3.35 -5.47
C SER A 32 -5.50 -3.12 -6.12
N VAL A 33 -5.08 -1.86 -6.26
CA VAL A 33 -3.75 -1.49 -6.77
C VAL A 33 -2.64 -2.03 -5.86
N ARG A 34 -2.76 -1.82 -4.54
CA ARG A 34 -1.82 -2.35 -3.54
C ARG A 34 -1.64 -3.87 -3.67
N LYS A 35 -2.74 -4.61 -3.84
CA LYS A 35 -2.72 -6.06 -4.03
C LYS A 35 -2.05 -6.46 -5.34
N ALA A 36 -2.33 -5.75 -6.44
CA ALA A 36 -1.69 -5.99 -7.73
C ALA A 36 -0.16 -5.79 -7.65
N LEU A 37 0.28 -4.76 -6.93
CA LEU A 37 1.69 -4.47 -6.65
C LEU A 37 2.32 -5.39 -5.59
N ARG A 38 1.56 -6.33 -5.02
CA ARG A 38 1.98 -7.28 -3.98
C ARG A 38 2.58 -6.62 -2.74
N ILE A 39 2.21 -5.36 -2.50
CA ILE A 39 2.64 -4.60 -1.34
C ILE A 39 1.97 -5.18 -0.10
N SER A 40 2.73 -5.44 0.97
CA SER A 40 2.19 -5.87 2.28
C SER A 40 1.31 -4.80 2.93
N ARG A 41 0.30 -5.21 3.70
CA ARG A 41 -0.60 -4.28 4.41
C ARG A 41 -0.07 -3.97 5.80
N GLU A 42 0.47 -5.00 6.44
CA GLU A 42 1.13 -4.89 7.73
C GLU A 42 2.63 -4.70 7.54
N MET A 43 3.23 -3.88 8.42
CA MET A 43 4.68 -3.85 8.65
C MET A 43 5.20 -5.10 9.40
N SER A 44 4.33 -6.10 9.61
CA SER A 44 4.65 -7.32 10.35
C SER A 44 5.34 -8.32 9.42
N SER A 45 6.41 -8.94 9.92
CA SER A 45 7.14 -9.98 9.21
C SER A 45 6.33 -11.27 9.03
N SER A 46 5.09 -11.36 9.51
CA SER A 46 4.23 -12.54 9.37
C SER A 46 3.56 -12.67 7.99
N GLU A 47 3.39 -11.56 7.24
CA GLU A 47 2.95 -11.63 5.83
C GLU A 47 4.09 -12.04 4.85
N SER A 48 5.31 -12.27 5.36
CA SER A 48 6.50 -12.67 4.58
C SER A 48 6.41 -14.03 3.85
N ARG A 49 5.31 -14.76 4.01
CA ARG A 49 5.07 -16.04 3.32
C ARG A 49 4.55 -15.89 1.88
N LYS A 50 4.36 -14.68 1.37
CA LYS A 50 3.95 -14.50 -0.03
C LYS A 50 5.12 -14.86 -0.94
N GLU A 51 4.89 -15.84 -1.81
CA GLU A 51 5.88 -16.22 -2.81
C GLU A 51 6.22 -15.02 -3.70
N PRO A 52 7.50 -14.80 -4.02
CA PRO A 52 7.90 -13.77 -4.96
C PRO A 52 7.26 -14.00 -6.32
N VAL A 53 6.60 -12.97 -6.85
CA VAL A 53 5.96 -13.02 -8.17
C VAL A 53 6.84 -12.32 -9.19
N ASP A 54 6.89 -12.88 -10.39
CA ASP A 54 7.56 -12.27 -11.54
C ASP A 54 6.98 -10.89 -11.88
N ILE A 55 7.85 -9.96 -12.25
CA ILE A 55 7.48 -8.58 -12.46
C ILE A 55 6.56 -8.37 -13.66
N ALA A 56 6.67 -9.20 -14.70
CA ALA A 56 5.77 -9.14 -15.84
C ALA A 56 4.36 -9.59 -15.44
N THR A 57 4.25 -10.58 -14.56
CA THR A 57 2.96 -10.99 -13.97
C THR A 57 2.35 -9.86 -13.14
N MET A 58 3.16 -9.18 -12.33
CA MET A 58 2.73 -8.02 -11.55
C MET A 58 2.25 -6.86 -12.44
N GLY A 59 2.96 -6.58 -13.54
CA GLY A 59 2.56 -5.58 -14.53
C GLY A 59 1.23 -5.92 -15.20
N ARG A 60 0.99 -7.19 -15.54
CA ARG A 60 -0.31 -7.64 -16.08
C ARG A 60 -1.45 -7.49 -15.07
N ASP A 61 -1.21 -7.86 -13.81
CA ASP A 61 -2.19 -7.71 -12.73
C ASP A 61 -2.53 -6.23 -12.51
N LEU A 62 -1.53 -5.36 -12.50
CA LEU A 62 -1.72 -3.92 -12.37
C LEU A 62 -2.54 -3.36 -13.53
N ASN A 63 -2.20 -3.69 -14.78
CA ASN A 63 -2.94 -3.22 -15.96
C ASN A 63 -4.41 -3.63 -15.92
N ARG A 64 -4.69 -4.87 -15.52
CA ARG A 64 -6.07 -5.35 -15.36
C ARG A 64 -6.84 -4.53 -14.31
N VAL A 65 -6.23 -4.30 -13.15
CA VAL A 65 -6.85 -3.50 -12.09
C VAL A 65 -7.09 -2.07 -12.55
N MET A 66 -6.12 -1.45 -13.23
CA MET A 66 -6.26 -0.09 -13.74
C MET A 66 -7.37 0.04 -14.77
N LEU A 67 -7.48 -0.92 -15.70
CA LEU A 67 -8.58 -0.95 -16.66
C LEU A 67 -9.95 -1.00 -15.95
N THR A 68 -10.10 -1.88 -14.94
CA THR A 68 -11.33 -1.95 -14.14
C THR A 68 -11.64 -0.64 -13.42
N ILE A 69 -10.64 0.03 -12.84
CA ILE A 69 -10.82 1.32 -12.15
C ILE A 69 -11.28 2.40 -13.12
N ILE A 70 -10.67 2.48 -14.31
CA ILE A 70 -11.01 3.48 -15.33
C ILE A 70 -12.42 3.24 -15.87
N GLU A 71 -12.79 1.99 -16.16
CA GLU A 71 -14.13 1.64 -16.64
C GLU A 71 -15.20 1.95 -15.58
N GLU A 72 -14.96 1.58 -14.33
CA GLU A 72 -15.87 1.85 -13.22
C GLU A 72 -16.00 3.35 -12.95
N GLY A 73 -14.90 4.09 -12.96
CA GLY A 73 -14.90 5.55 -12.83
C GLY A 73 -15.68 6.24 -13.94
N ARG A 74 -15.46 5.82 -15.20
CA ARG A 74 -16.20 6.35 -16.36
C ARG A 74 -17.70 6.05 -16.26
N PHE A 75 -18.06 4.84 -15.83
CA PHE A 75 -19.46 4.47 -15.66
C PHE A 75 -20.15 5.27 -14.55
N ALA A 76 -19.47 5.47 -13.41
CA ALA A 76 -20.00 6.24 -12.29
C ALA A 76 -20.07 7.75 -12.58
N GLY A 77 -19.16 8.27 -13.41
CA GLY A 77 -19.08 9.69 -13.74
C GLY A 77 -18.64 10.57 -12.57
N GLY A 78 -18.67 11.89 -12.80
CA GLY A 78 -18.45 12.90 -11.76
C GLY A 78 -17.11 12.74 -11.03
N GLU A 79 -17.17 12.72 -9.70
CA GLU A 79 -15.96 12.69 -8.86
C GLU A 79 -15.20 11.37 -8.94
N LEU A 80 -15.91 10.25 -9.11
CA LEU A 80 -15.27 8.94 -9.27
C LEU A 80 -14.55 8.83 -10.61
N GLU A 81 -15.10 9.42 -11.68
CA GLU A 81 -14.38 9.52 -12.95
C GLU A 81 -13.10 10.35 -12.80
N ARG A 82 -13.19 11.51 -12.15
CA ARG A 82 -12.02 12.37 -11.87
C ARG A 82 -10.95 11.62 -11.08
N ILE A 83 -11.33 10.91 -10.02
CA ILE A 83 -10.42 10.13 -9.18
C ILE A 83 -9.80 8.98 -9.96
N SER A 84 -10.56 8.27 -10.80
CA SER A 84 -10.02 7.17 -11.61
C SER A 84 -8.88 7.62 -12.54
N ARG A 85 -9.00 8.83 -13.11
CA ARG A 85 -7.94 9.46 -13.92
C ARG A 85 -6.72 9.87 -13.09
N ILE A 86 -6.92 10.27 -11.83
CA ILE A 86 -5.80 10.53 -10.91
C ILE A 86 -5.02 9.22 -10.66
N PHE A 87 -5.72 8.11 -10.45
CA PHE A 87 -5.08 6.79 -10.33
C PHE A 87 -4.28 6.44 -11.59
N GLU A 88 -4.89 6.60 -12.77
CA GLU A 88 -4.24 6.35 -14.06
C GLU A 88 -2.94 7.14 -14.20
N ASN A 89 -3.02 8.47 -14.08
CA ASN A 89 -1.86 9.34 -14.22
C ASN A 89 -0.76 9.00 -13.22
N ARG A 90 -1.10 8.79 -11.94
CA ARG A 90 -0.09 8.47 -10.91
C ARG A 90 0.57 7.13 -11.13
N ILE A 91 -0.16 6.14 -11.62
CA ILE A 91 0.43 4.84 -11.93
C ILE A 91 1.33 4.92 -13.15
N GLU A 92 0.94 5.67 -14.19
CA GLU A 92 1.79 5.88 -15.36
C GLU A 92 3.06 6.67 -15.02
N ASP A 93 2.94 7.77 -14.28
CA ASP A 93 4.07 8.61 -13.86
C ASP A 93 5.15 7.81 -13.09
N HIS A 94 4.73 6.80 -12.33
CA HIS A 94 5.62 5.99 -11.48
C HIS A 94 5.78 4.55 -11.98
N ARG A 95 5.32 4.23 -13.20
CA ARG A 95 5.26 2.85 -13.70
C ARG A 95 6.62 2.18 -13.71
N GLU A 96 7.64 2.89 -14.16
CA GLU A 96 9.02 2.39 -14.23
C GLU A 96 9.57 2.04 -12.85
N GLU A 97 9.29 2.87 -11.84
CA GLU A 97 9.71 2.65 -10.47
C GLU A 97 8.96 1.45 -9.85
N LEU A 98 7.64 1.43 -9.99
CA LEU A 98 6.77 0.37 -9.46
C LEU A 98 7.08 -1.00 -10.05
N LEU A 99 7.45 -1.05 -11.33
CA LEU A 99 7.75 -2.27 -12.08
C LEU A 99 9.25 -2.44 -12.39
N SER A 100 10.12 -1.81 -11.61
CA SER A 100 11.58 -1.96 -11.78
C SER A 100 12.06 -3.37 -11.39
N PRO A 101 12.76 -4.10 -12.26
CA PRO A 101 13.27 -5.43 -11.95
C PRO A 101 14.47 -5.33 -10.99
N VAL A 102 14.49 -6.20 -9.98
CA VAL A 102 15.65 -6.33 -9.10
C VAL A 102 16.65 -7.28 -9.75
N LYS A 103 17.89 -6.81 -9.94
CA LYS A 103 18.98 -7.61 -10.53
C LYS A 103 19.93 -8.11 -9.44
N GLY A 104 20.31 -9.38 -9.52
CA GLY A 104 21.38 -9.98 -8.72
C GLY A 104 22.76 -9.49 -9.13
N LYS A 105 23.78 -9.87 -8.35
CA LYS A 105 25.19 -9.58 -8.66
C LYS A 105 25.66 -10.18 -9.99
N ASP A 106 24.96 -11.21 -10.46
CA ASP A 106 25.17 -11.89 -11.74
C ASP A 106 24.37 -11.27 -12.91
N GLY A 107 23.64 -10.18 -12.65
CA GLY A 107 22.79 -9.50 -13.63
C GLY A 107 21.44 -10.19 -13.91
N ARG A 108 21.15 -11.33 -13.26
CA ARG A 108 19.87 -12.03 -13.43
C ARG A 108 18.75 -11.35 -12.65
N ILE A 109 17.53 -11.40 -13.17
CA ILE A 109 16.35 -10.86 -12.47
C ILE A 109 16.00 -11.79 -11.30
N ILE A 110 15.83 -11.20 -10.13
CA ILE A 110 15.43 -11.89 -8.90
C ILE A 110 14.01 -11.45 -8.56
N ASN A 111 13.12 -12.41 -8.36
CA ASN A 111 11.80 -12.13 -7.82
C ASN A 111 11.94 -11.85 -6.33
N VAL A 112 11.50 -10.67 -5.89
CA VAL A 112 11.56 -10.25 -4.49
C VAL A 112 10.16 -9.97 -3.96
N VAL A 113 9.97 -10.21 -2.66
CA VAL A 113 8.78 -9.77 -1.95
C VAL A 113 8.88 -8.25 -1.75
N ARG A 114 7.85 -7.51 -2.17
CA ARG A 114 7.78 -6.05 -2.05
C ARG A 114 7.10 -5.63 -0.74
N HIS A 115 7.66 -4.63 -0.07
CA HIS A 115 7.17 -4.15 1.23
C HIS A 115 7.23 -2.62 1.33
N ASN A 116 6.19 -1.98 1.87
CA ASN A 116 6.08 -0.51 1.99
C ASN A 116 6.82 0.09 3.20
N GLY A 117 7.79 -0.63 3.76
CA GLY A 117 8.43 -0.28 5.03
C GLY A 117 9.76 -0.99 5.23
N ILE A 118 10.51 -1.22 4.15
CA ILE A 118 11.81 -1.92 4.20
C ILE A 118 12.77 -1.22 5.16
N GLU A 119 12.78 0.12 5.15
CA GLU A 119 13.58 0.94 6.04
C GLU A 119 13.15 0.76 7.51
N GLU A 120 11.86 0.83 7.80
CA GLU A 120 11.35 0.63 9.17
C GLU A 120 11.50 -0.82 9.65
N ILE A 121 11.40 -1.82 8.77
CA ILE A 121 11.74 -3.21 9.05
C ILE A 121 13.22 -3.34 9.39
N GLY A 122 14.11 -2.71 8.62
CA GLY A 122 15.55 -2.66 8.88
C GLY A 122 15.82 -2.06 10.26
N HIS A 123 15.17 -0.95 10.59
CA HIS A 123 15.29 -0.30 11.90
C HIS A 123 14.74 -1.18 13.04
N ARG A 124 13.63 -1.89 12.82
CA ARG A 124 13.09 -2.86 13.79
C ARG A 124 14.01 -4.06 13.98
N TRP A 125 14.58 -4.59 12.90
CA TRP A 125 15.53 -5.69 12.93
C TRP A 125 16.82 -5.31 13.66
N SER A 126 17.40 -4.14 13.33
CA SER A 126 18.58 -3.60 14.00
C SER A 126 18.33 -3.42 15.50
N ARG A 127 17.21 -2.77 15.87
CA ARG A 127 16.77 -2.63 17.27
C ARG A 127 16.61 -3.98 17.97
N MET A 128 16.01 -4.96 17.30
CA MET A 128 15.79 -6.28 17.86
C MET A 128 17.11 -7.03 18.08
N HIS A 129 18.05 -6.96 17.14
CA HIS A 129 19.36 -7.60 17.23
C HIS A 129 20.21 -7.00 18.35
N ILE A 130 20.29 -5.67 18.41
CA ILE A 130 20.95 -4.94 19.49
C ILE A 130 20.32 -5.29 20.84
N ARG A 131 18.99 -5.27 20.94
CA ARG A 131 18.29 -5.61 22.20
C ARG A 131 18.56 -7.03 22.68
N ARG A 132 18.67 -8.00 21.77
CA ARG A 132 19.05 -9.38 22.12
C ARG A 132 20.47 -9.45 22.67
N ARG A 133 21.38 -8.60 22.18
CA ARG A 133 22.78 -8.54 22.63
C ARG A 133 22.96 -7.79 23.95
N THR A 134 22.25 -6.69 24.15
CA THR A 134 22.56 -5.72 25.23
C THR A 134 21.46 -5.57 26.26
N GLY A 135 20.30 -6.18 26.06
CA GLY A 135 19.12 -5.96 26.90
C GLY A 135 18.44 -4.61 26.67
N ARG A 136 17.25 -4.46 27.27
CA ARG A 136 16.28 -3.38 26.96
C ARG A 136 16.79 -1.97 27.32
N SER A 137 17.60 -1.84 28.36
CA SER A 137 18.11 -0.55 28.86
C SER A 137 19.27 0.01 28.01
N GLN A 138 20.14 -0.85 27.45
CA GLN A 138 21.26 -0.41 26.62
C GLN A 138 20.91 -0.24 25.13
N THR A 139 19.77 -0.79 24.68
CA THR A 139 19.35 -0.73 23.27
C THR A 139 19.23 0.71 22.77
N THR A 140 18.63 1.61 23.57
CA THR A 140 18.42 3.00 23.16
C THR A 140 19.73 3.77 22.99
N ARG A 141 20.71 3.49 23.86
CA ARG A 141 22.03 4.15 23.81
C ARG A 141 22.85 3.65 22.61
N GLU A 142 22.83 2.35 22.34
CA GLU A 142 23.51 1.80 21.15
C GLU A 142 22.85 2.23 19.84
N MET A 143 21.51 2.28 19.79
CA MET A 143 20.79 2.81 18.63
C MET A 143 21.07 4.30 18.41
N GLY A 144 21.26 5.09 19.46
CA GLY A 144 21.59 6.51 19.34
C GLY A 144 23.05 6.77 18.90
N MET A 145 23.98 5.85 19.18
CA MET A 145 25.39 6.01 18.79
C MET A 145 25.76 5.35 17.46
N TYR A 146 25.06 4.26 17.10
CA TYR A 146 25.42 3.42 15.94
C TYR A 146 24.22 3.00 15.08
N GLY A 147 23.00 3.45 15.40
CA GLY A 147 21.83 3.22 14.56
C GLY A 147 21.87 4.12 13.33
N ALA A 148 21.62 3.54 12.16
CA ALA A 148 21.33 4.27 10.93
C ALA A 148 20.09 5.16 11.08
#